data_AF-A0A7Z7FBW8-F1
#
_entry.id   AF-A0A7Z7FBW8-F1
#
_cell.length_a   1.000
_cell.length_b   1.000
_cell.length_c   1.000
_cell.angle_alpha   90.00
_cell.angle_beta   90.00
_cell.angle_gamma   90.00
#
_symmetry.space_group_name_H-M   'P 1'
#
loop_
_entity.id
_entity.type
_entity.pdbx_description
1 polymer ?
#
loop_
_entity_poly.entity_id
_entity_poly.type
_entity_poly.pdbx_seq_one_letter_code
_entity_poly.pdbx_strand_id
1 'polypeptide(L)'
;MKNYVNTLYPGDCFRDWLVWILGDRIHNKNCAVDVFKYSPSSHTVCRYKFRDEHYSVIAKFFGEPCGKMKRYNAYEAMTNEFNNLKRAEQFINVARPIVMNSDMNYVLVTEYISGKSLFTYMESERHLYDRLTSVAHMLRRLHDNTDGYYNKEREFANFHHVLDQLHLNHSTRQRFNELLGKWWNSSLIDRYSGCMVHRDATPCNYIFRHGVPYALDFESSWENGNAVRDLGIMCSELKNYFEFNKGSGNNAEPYIGHFLWHYSRSEEDFHYVSRTLPFFMSLGLLRSARLHRRYPHYNYLLKEAMECLKAYR
;
A
#
# COMPACT_ATOMS: atom_id res chain seq x y z
N MET A 1 -15.18 -5.61 -0.63
CA MET A 1 -16.59 -5.63 -0.18
C MET A 1 -16.62 -5.81 1.33
N LYS A 2 -17.54 -5.13 2.02
CA LYS A 2 -17.71 -5.18 3.49
C LYS A 2 -19.03 -5.87 3.78
N ASN A 3 -18.99 -7.04 4.42
CA ASN A 3 -20.20 -7.84 4.68
C ASN A 3 -20.43 -7.93 6.19
N TYR A 4 -21.66 -7.66 6.63
CA TYR A 4 -22.07 -7.96 8.00
C TYR A 4 -22.00 -9.48 8.21
N VAL A 5 -21.39 -9.92 9.31
CA VAL A 5 -21.21 -11.35 9.59
C VAL A 5 -21.77 -11.78 10.94
N ASN A 6 -21.77 -10.92 11.96
CA ASN A 6 -22.30 -11.28 13.28
C ASN A 6 -22.55 -10.04 14.15
N THR A 7 -23.24 -10.22 15.28
CA THR A 7 -23.28 -9.29 16.42
C THR A 7 -22.75 -10.00 17.65
N LEU A 8 -21.77 -9.41 18.32
CA LEU A 8 -21.22 -9.90 19.58
C LEU A 8 -21.90 -9.19 20.76
N TYR A 9 -22.29 -9.97 21.76
CA TYR A 9 -22.94 -9.49 22.99
C TYR A 9 -21.99 -9.61 24.18
N PRO A 10 -22.26 -8.92 25.32
CA PRO A 10 -21.48 -9.12 26.54
C PRO A 10 -21.35 -10.61 26.91
N GLY A 11 -20.16 -11.03 27.32
CA GLY A 11 -19.79 -12.43 27.54
C GLY A 11 -18.99 -13.06 26.40
N ASP A 12 -18.95 -12.44 25.22
CA ASP A 12 -18.00 -12.83 24.16
C ASP A 12 -16.58 -12.36 24.50
N CYS A 13 -15.62 -13.28 24.52
CA CYS A 13 -14.26 -13.03 25.01
C CYS A 13 -13.52 -11.95 24.22
N PHE A 14 -13.69 -11.90 22.89
CA PHE A 14 -13.00 -10.94 22.04
C PHE A 14 -13.65 -9.56 22.17
N ARG A 15 -14.99 -9.51 22.18
CA ARG A 15 -15.75 -8.27 22.41
C ARG A 15 -15.42 -7.67 23.76
N ASP A 16 -15.41 -8.47 24.83
CA ASP A 16 -15.16 -7.98 26.19
C ASP A 16 -13.73 -7.48 26.32
N TRP A 17 -12.76 -8.17 25.72
CA TRP A 17 -11.38 -7.70 25.62
C TRP A 17 -11.28 -6.36 24.86
N LEU A 18 -11.99 -6.19 23.74
CA LEU A 18 -12.02 -4.93 23.00
C LEU A 18 -12.62 -3.78 23.84
N VAL A 19 -13.69 -4.02 24.59
CA VAL A 19 -14.26 -2.99 25.48
C VAL A 19 -13.29 -2.62 26.60
N TRP A 20 -12.58 -3.59 27.15
CA TRP A 20 -11.56 -3.37 28.17
C TRP A 20 -10.37 -2.54 27.65
N ILE A 21 -9.73 -2.95 26.53
CA ILE A 21 -8.58 -2.22 25.97
C ILE A 21 -8.94 -0.82 25.44
N LEU A 22 -10.18 -0.61 24.99
CA LEU A 22 -10.63 0.69 24.51
C LEU A 22 -10.96 1.67 25.64
N GLY A 23 -11.17 1.17 26.87
CA GLY A 23 -11.38 1.98 28.06
C GLY A 23 -12.46 3.04 27.83
N ASP A 24 -12.16 4.29 28.18
CA ASP A 24 -13.10 5.41 28.14
C ASP A 24 -13.60 5.80 26.75
N ARG A 25 -13.03 5.23 25.68
CA ARG A 25 -13.57 5.42 24.32
C ARG A 25 -14.92 4.73 24.11
N ILE A 26 -15.28 3.81 25.00
CA ILE A 26 -16.56 3.10 25.01
C ILE A 26 -17.27 3.45 26.32
N HIS A 27 -18.36 4.20 26.24
CA HIS A 27 -19.13 4.64 27.40
C HIS A 27 -20.01 3.50 27.93
N ASN A 28 -20.83 2.90 27.06
CA ASN A 28 -21.64 1.75 27.38
C ASN A 28 -20.82 0.46 27.32
N LYS A 29 -20.30 0.03 28.48
CA LYS A 29 -19.53 -1.22 28.62
C LYS A 29 -20.34 -2.48 28.30
N ASN A 30 -21.67 -2.37 28.16
CA ASN A 30 -22.57 -3.47 27.81
C ASN A 30 -23.08 -3.38 26.35
N CYS A 31 -22.56 -2.47 25.52
CA CYS A 31 -23.01 -2.33 24.13
C CYS A 31 -22.74 -3.61 23.30
N ALA A 32 -23.67 -3.95 22.42
CA ALA A 32 -23.42 -4.98 21.41
C ALA A 32 -22.48 -4.45 20.32
N VAL A 33 -21.76 -5.36 19.66
CA VAL A 33 -20.75 -5.01 18.64
C VAL A 33 -21.06 -5.70 17.33
N ASP A 34 -21.40 -4.92 16.30
CA ASP A 34 -21.61 -5.43 14.95
C ASP A 34 -20.26 -5.72 14.28
N VAL A 35 -20.12 -6.92 13.74
CA VAL A 35 -18.90 -7.38 13.06
C VAL A 35 -19.12 -7.39 11.56
N PHE A 36 -18.19 -6.76 10.84
CA PHE A 36 -18.19 -6.74 9.39
C PHE A 36 -16.86 -7.24 8.85
N LYS A 37 -16.89 -8.29 8.03
CA LYS A 37 -15.69 -8.85 7.38
C LYS A 37 -15.39 -8.13 6.06
N TYR A 38 -14.12 -7.81 5.83
CA TYR A 38 -13.64 -7.31 4.55
C TYR A 38 -13.12 -8.46 3.69
N SER A 39 -13.47 -8.43 2.41
CA SER A 39 -12.93 -9.37 1.41
C SER A 39 -12.87 -8.74 0.01
N PRO A 40 -11.93 -9.16 -0.85
CA PRO A 40 -10.79 -10.04 -0.54
C PRO A 40 -9.71 -9.32 0.29
N SER A 41 -8.97 -10.06 1.13
CA SER A 41 -7.85 -9.58 1.93
C SER A 41 -6.84 -10.72 2.15
N SER A 42 -5.57 -10.39 2.43
CA SER A 42 -4.51 -11.38 2.69
C SER A 42 -4.70 -12.13 4.02
N HIS A 43 -5.39 -11.49 4.97
CA HIS A 43 -5.71 -11.98 6.31
C HIS A 43 -7.20 -11.79 6.62
N THR A 44 -7.74 -12.45 7.64
CA THR A 44 -9.06 -12.07 8.16
C THR A 44 -8.96 -10.65 8.70
N VAL A 45 -9.74 -9.73 8.11
CA VAL A 45 -9.84 -8.33 8.54
C VAL A 45 -11.30 -8.03 8.81
N CYS A 46 -11.60 -7.59 10.04
CA CYS A 46 -12.94 -7.31 10.51
C CYS A 46 -13.05 -5.90 11.08
N ARG A 47 -14.13 -5.19 10.78
CA ARG A 47 -14.55 -4.00 11.52
C ARG A 47 -15.47 -4.40 12.64
N TYR A 48 -15.18 -3.89 13.83
CA TYR A 48 -16.02 -4.01 15.03
C TYR A 48 -16.65 -2.64 15.28
N LYS A 49 -17.96 -2.54 15.11
CA LYS A 49 -18.74 -1.32 15.32
C LYS A 49 -19.52 -1.45 16.63
N PHE A 50 -19.16 -0.65 17.60
CA PHE A 50 -19.86 -0.59 18.90
C PHE A 50 -21.19 0.14 18.70
N ARG A 51 -22.30 -0.53 18.99
CA ARG A 51 -23.64 0.07 18.83
C ARG A 51 -23.79 1.25 19.78
N ASP A 52 -24.38 2.32 19.26
CA ASP A 52 -24.68 3.57 19.98
C ASP A 52 -23.46 4.34 20.54
N GLU A 53 -22.23 3.87 20.28
CA GLU A 53 -20.99 4.50 20.74
C GLU A 53 -20.31 5.39 19.71
N HIS A 54 -20.85 5.47 18.47
CA HIS A 54 -20.23 6.14 17.32
C HIS A 54 -18.75 5.78 17.07
N TYR A 55 -18.30 4.63 17.60
CA TYR A 55 -16.92 4.19 17.58
C TYR A 55 -16.77 2.87 16.80
N SER A 56 -15.63 2.69 16.15
CA SER A 56 -15.30 1.45 15.45
C SER A 56 -13.81 1.23 15.44
N VAL A 57 -13.42 -0.03 15.41
CA VAL A 57 -12.02 -0.45 15.21
C VAL A 57 -11.92 -1.45 14.06
N ILE A 58 -10.72 -1.59 13.52
CA ILE A 58 -10.36 -2.68 12.62
C ILE A 58 -9.50 -3.67 13.41
N ALA A 59 -9.80 -4.96 13.30
CA ALA A 59 -8.95 -6.03 13.76
C ALA A 59 -8.47 -6.84 12.56
N LYS A 60 -7.15 -7.02 12.45
CA LYS A 60 -6.48 -7.86 11.46
C LYS A 60 -5.85 -9.05 12.17
N PHE A 61 -6.24 -10.25 11.79
CA PHE A 61 -5.83 -11.50 12.44
C PHE A 61 -4.74 -12.19 11.61
N PHE A 62 -3.49 -12.10 12.06
CA PHE A 62 -2.36 -12.70 11.33
C PHE A 62 -2.35 -14.23 11.47
N GLY A 63 -2.92 -14.79 12.54
CA GLY A 63 -3.14 -16.22 12.67
C GLY A 63 -4.10 -16.81 11.62
N GLU A 64 -4.79 -15.97 10.84
CA GLU A 64 -5.81 -16.39 9.86
C GLU A 64 -5.48 -15.90 8.43
N PRO A 65 -4.42 -16.42 7.78
CA PRO A 65 -4.09 -16.05 6.42
C PRO A 65 -5.14 -16.56 5.44
N CYS A 66 -5.68 -15.64 4.64
CA CYS A 66 -6.62 -15.89 3.55
C CYS A 66 -5.94 -15.92 2.16
N GLY A 67 -4.71 -15.41 2.08
CA GLY A 67 -3.92 -15.36 0.85
C GLY A 67 -3.26 -16.69 0.44
N LYS A 68 -2.48 -16.64 -0.65
CA LYS A 68 -1.70 -17.80 -1.14
C LYS A 68 -0.55 -18.17 -0.19
N MET A 69 0.03 -17.18 0.49
CA MET A 69 1.07 -17.41 1.50
C MET A 69 0.40 -17.72 2.83
N LYS A 70 0.45 -18.99 3.23
CA LYS A 70 -0.09 -19.47 4.51
C LYS A 70 0.98 -19.83 5.53
N ARG A 71 2.24 -19.93 5.09
CA ARG A 71 3.41 -20.26 5.92
C ARG A 71 4.28 -19.02 6.06
N TYR A 72 4.20 -18.40 7.23
CA TYR A 72 5.01 -17.25 7.60
C TYR A 72 4.93 -17.08 9.13
N ASN A 73 5.76 -16.20 9.69
CA ASN A 73 5.74 -15.89 11.12
C ASN A 73 4.67 -14.84 11.42
N ALA A 74 3.51 -15.27 11.93
CA ALA A 74 2.38 -14.39 12.24
C ALA A 74 2.71 -13.35 13.33
N TYR A 75 3.48 -13.76 14.34
CA TYR A 75 3.92 -12.86 15.41
C TYR A 75 4.80 -11.73 14.88
N GLU A 76 5.79 -12.08 14.06
CA GLU A 76 6.71 -11.12 13.46
C GLU A 76 5.99 -10.17 12.50
N ALA A 77 5.06 -10.67 11.67
CA ALA A 77 4.28 -9.83 10.77
C ALA A 77 3.37 -8.84 11.51
N MET A 78 2.67 -9.30 12.56
CA MET A 78 1.84 -8.45 13.43
C MET A 78 2.69 -7.36 14.08
N THR A 79 3.83 -7.75 14.66
CA THR A 79 4.77 -6.85 15.34
C THR A 79 5.35 -5.82 14.37
N ASN A 80 5.73 -6.26 13.17
CA ASN A 80 6.27 -5.38 12.14
C ASN A 80 5.23 -4.35 11.68
N GLU A 81 3.98 -4.76 11.40
CA GLU A 81 2.94 -3.81 11.01
C GLU A 81 2.66 -2.79 12.12
N PHE A 82 2.54 -3.23 13.39
CA PHE A 82 2.35 -2.32 14.51
C PHE A 82 3.48 -1.31 14.65
N ASN A 83 4.73 -1.77 14.61
CA ASN A 83 5.90 -0.91 14.73
C ASN A 83 6.03 0.07 13.56
N ASN A 84 5.77 -0.39 12.33
CA ASN A 84 5.78 0.47 11.15
C ASN A 84 4.69 1.54 11.24
N LEU A 85 3.47 1.18 11.65
CA LEU A 85 2.39 2.14 11.88
C LEU A 85 2.76 3.14 12.99
N LYS A 86 3.37 2.68 14.09
CA LYS A 86 3.85 3.54 15.19
C LYS A 86 4.96 4.50 14.79
N ARG A 87 5.77 4.13 13.81
CA ARG A 87 6.77 5.02 13.23
C ARG A 87 6.13 6.02 12.28
N ALA A 88 5.28 5.55 11.37
CA ALA A 88 4.60 6.40 10.40
C ALA A 88 3.64 7.43 11.04
N GLU A 89 2.97 7.09 12.15
CA GLU A 89 2.05 8.00 12.86
C GLU A 89 2.72 9.28 13.37
N GLN A 90 4.06 9.29 13.49
CA GLN A 90 4.82 10.47 13.91
C GLN A 90 4.89 11.55 12.83
N PHE A 91 4.70 11.17 11.56
CA PHE A 91 4.95 12.06 10.42
C PHE A 91 3.70 12.26 9.55
N ILE A 92 2.84 11.25 9.46
CA ILE A 92 1.66 11.27 8.59
C ILE A 92 0.44 10.68 9.29
N ASN A 93 -0.73 10.98 8.76
CA ASN A 93 -1.96 10.35 9.22
C ASN A 93 -1.99 8.88 8.76
N VAL A 94 -2.07 7.96 9.73
CA VAL A 94 -2.26 6.52 9.50
C VAL A 94 -3.46 6.00 10.29
N ALA A 95 -3.94 4.80 9.98
CA ALA A 95 -4.85 4.09 10.88
C ALA A 95 -4.10 3.77 12.19
N ARG A 96 -4.37 4.54 13.24
CA ARG A 96 -3.57 4.50 14.46
C ARG A 96 -3.60 3.09 15.09
N PRO A 97 -2.43 2.46 15.32
CA PRO A 97 -2.35 1.17 16.00
C PRO A 97 -2.70 1.35 17.48
N ILE A 98 -3.64 0.55 17.96
CA ILE A 98 -4.18 0.59 19.32
C ILE A 98 -3.46 -0.43 20.19
N VAL A 99 -3.51 -1.71 19.80
CA VAL A 99 -2.95 -2.82 20.58
C VAL A 99 -2.68 -4.03 19.70
N MET A 100 -1.78 -4.89 20.15
CA MET A 100 -1.54 -6.24 19.63
C MET A 100 -1.87 -7.29 20.68
N ASN A 101 -2.32 -8.46 20.25
CA ASN A 101 -2.50 -9.61 21.15
C ASN A 101 -2.16 -10.93 20.45
N SER A 102 -1.08 -11.58 20.89
CA SER A 102 -0.62 -12.86 20.35
C SER A 102 -1.58 -14.02 20.66
N ASP A 103 -2.27 -13.96 21.78
CA ASP A 103 -3.12 -15.06 22.28
C ASP A 103 -4.46 -15.11 21.58
N MET A 104 -4.84 -14.03 20.88
CA MET A 104 -6.08 -13.91 20.10
C MET A 104 -5.78 -13.95 18.60
N ASN A 105 -5.21 -15.06 18.13
CA ASN A 105 -4.84 -15.28 16.72
C ASN A 105 -3.90 -14.19 16.16
N TYR A 106 -2.95 -13.70 16.96
CA TYR A 106 -2.01 -12.66 16.56
C TYR A 106 -2.73 -11.45 15.96
N VAL A 107 -3.64 -10.85 16.73
CA VAL A 107 -4.47 -9.74 16.26
C VAL A 107 -3.77 -8.40 16.44
N LEU A 108 -3.84 -7.57 15.40
CA LEU A 108 -3.56 -6.13 15.46
C LEU A 108 -4.88 -5.37 15.40
N VAL A 109 -5.11 -4.50 16.38
CA VAL A 109 -6.27 -3.60 16.42
C VAL A 109 -5.82 -2.19 16.07
N THR A 110 -6.49 -1.56 15.10
CA THR A 110 -6.26 -0.18 14.67
C THR A 110 -7.56 0.63 14.70
N GLU A 111 -7.43 1.96 14.69
CA GLU A 111 -8.57 2.85 14.50
C GLU A 111 -9.24 2.62 13.14
N TYR A 112 -10.57 2.59 13.13
CA TYR A 112 -11.32 2.60 11.88
C TYR A 112 -11.36 4.01 11.28
N ILE A 113 -10.82 4.15 10.07
CA ILE A 113 -10.93 5.39 9.30
C ILE A 113 -12.18 5.32 8.42
N SER A 114 -13.18 6.14 8.72
CA SER A 114 -14.34 6.33 7.84
C SER A 114 -13.97 7.24 6.67
N GLY A 115 -14.34 6.86 5.46
CA GLY A 115 -14.04 7.66 4.27
C GLY A 115 -14.16 6.90 2.97
N LYS A 116 -13.79 7.57 1.88
CA LYS A 116 -13.66 6.98 0.54
C LYS A 116 -12.19 6.76 0.22
N SER A 117 -11.85 5.67 -0.46
CA SER A 117 -10.48 5.44 -0.92
C SER A 117 -10.11 6.34 -2.08
N LEU A 118 -8.82 6.56 -2.32
CA LEU A 118 -8.31 7.21 -3.54
C LEU A 118 -8.82 6.48 -4.79
N PHE A 119 -8.92 5.15 -4.73
CA PHE A 119 -9.49 4.34 -5.82
C PHE A 119 -10.91 4.79 -6.22
N THR A 120 -11.80 5.10 -5.27
CA THR A 120 -13.15 5.61 -5.61
C THR A 120 -13.11 6.97 -6.32
N TYR A 121 -12.12 7.81 -6.00
CA TYR A 121 -11.91 9.07 -6.72
C TYR A 121 -11.31 8.84 -8.09
N MET A 122 -10.51 7.79 -8.29
CA MET A 122 -10.06 7.37 -9.61
C MET A 122 -11.22 6.87 -10.48
N GLU A 123 -12.15 6.10 -9.92
CA GLU A 123 -13.30 5.59 -10.67
C GLU A 123 -14.21 6.69 -11.22
N SER A 124 -14.46 7.71 -10.39
CA SER A 124 -15.31 8.83 -10.76
C SER A 124 -14.56 9.97 -11.46
N GLU A 125 -13.24 10.00 -11.33
CA GLU A 125 -12.34 11.10 -11.75
C GLU A 125 -12.68 12.47 -11.12
N ARG A 126 -13.68 12.53 -10.23
CA ARG A 126 -14.11 13.77 -9.56
C ARG A 126 -13.13 14.12 -8.45
N HIS A 127 -12.59 15.34 -8.48
CA HIS A 127 -11.60 15.83 -7.53
C HIS A 127 -10.32 14.99 -7.46
N LEU A 128 -10.02 14.17 -8.48
CA LEU A 128 -8.88 13.27 -8.45
C LEU A 128 -7.55 14.03 -8.32
N TYR A 129 -7.39 15.16 -9.00
CA TYR A 129 -6.22 16.04 -8.86
C TYR A 129 -5.98 16.48 -7.41
N ASP A 130 -7.01 16.98 -6.72
CA ASP A 130 -6.90 17.43 -5.32
C ASP A 130 -6.48 16.28 -4.38
N ARG A 131 -7.02 15.08 -4.64
CA ARG A 131 -6.73 13.88 -3.86
C ARG A 131 -5.31 13.39 -4.11
N LEU A 132 -4.85 13.41 -5.36
CA LEU A 132 -3.47 13.09 -5.71
C LEU A 132 -2.48 14.09 -5.09
N THR A 133 -2.77 15.40 -5.12
CA THR A 133 -1.96 16.42 -4.42
C THR A 133 -1.84 16.10 -2.93
N SER A 134 -2.95 15.73 -2.29
CA SER A 134 -2.96 15.41 -0.86
C SER A 134 -2.11 14.18 -0.53
N VAL A 135 -2.16 13.13 -1.36
CA VAL A 135 -1.33 11.93 -1.19
C VAL A 135 0.13 12.21 -1.50
N ALA A 136 0.42 13.02 -2.53
CA ALA A 136 1.79 13.43 -2.88
C ALA A 136 2.46 14.13 -1.70
N HIS A 137 1.79 15.12 -1.09
CA HIS A 137 2.30 15.82 0.08
C HIS A 137 2.46 14.90 1.30
N MET A 138 1.51 13.97 1.52
CA MET A 138 1.61 12.98 2.60
C MET A 138 2.84 12.08 2.42
N LEU A 139 3.01 11.48 1.23
CA LEU A 139 4.17 10.63 0.94
C LEU A 139 5.47 11.40 1.07
N ARG A 140 5.51 12.64 0.58
CA ARG A 140 6.69 13.49 0.73
C ARG A 140 7.05 13.70 2.19
N ARG A 141 6.05 14.00 3.03
CA ARG A 141 6.25 14.16 4.48
C ARG A 141 6.77 12.88 5.14
N LEU A 142 6.27 11.70 4.76
CA LEU A 142 6.82 10.44 5.27
C LEU A 142 8.30 10.27 4.87
N HIS A 143 8.60 10.42 3.59
CA HIS A 143 9.93 10.17 3.04
C HIS A 143 10.97 11.17 3.55
N ASP A 144 10.59 12.44 3.70
CA ASP A 144 11.50 13.50 4.15
C ASP A 144 11.86 13.40 5.64
N ASN A 145 11.00 12.78 6.45
CA ASN A 145 11.18 12.70 7.90
C ASN A 145 11.69 11.33 8.37
N THR A 146 11.99 10.42 7.45
CA THR A 146 12.53 9.09 7.75
C THR A 146 13.86 8.92 7.04
N ASP A 147 14.93 9.50 7.57
CA ASP A 147 16.26 9.36 6.97
C ASP A 147 16.89 7.99 7.30
N GLY A 148 17.70 7.50 6.38
CA GLY A 148 18.47 6.28 6.53
C GLY A 148 19.42 6.08 5.36
N TYR A 149 20.30 5.08 5.44
CA TYR A 149 21.11 4.71 4.27
C TYR A 149 20.20 4.14 3.17
N TYR A 150 20.60 4.25 1.91
CA TYR A 150 19.87 3.64 0.79
C TYR A 150 20.35 2.21 0.53
N ASN A 151 19.44 1.23 0.49
CA ASN A 151 19.76 -0.16 0.18
C ASN A 151 19.34 -0.55 -1.24
N LYS A 152 20.20 -0.23 -2.21
CA LYS A 152 20.00 -0.56 -3.63
C LYS A 152 19.87 -2.07 -3.88
N GLU A 153 20.67 -2.90 -3.23
CA GLU A 153 20.62 -4.36 -3.38
C GLU A 153 19.22 -4.93 -3.06
N ARG A 154 18.61 -4.44 -1.97
CA ARG A 154 17.27 -4.86 -1.56
C ARG A 154 16.19 -4.50 -2.59
N GLU A 155 16.35 -3.36 -3.27
CA GLU A 155 15.45 -2.93 -4.36
C GLU A 155 15.47 -3.95 -5.52
N PHE A 156 16.67 -4.35 -5.97
CA PHE A 156 16.84 -5.33 -7.03
C PHE A 156 16.42 -6.74 -6.61
N ALA A 157 16.78 -7.16 -5.40
CA ALA A 157 16.36 -8.45 -4.85
C ALA A 157 14.82 -8.57 -4.85
N ASN A 158 14.11 -7.50 -4.47
CA ASN A 158 12.66 -7.49 -4.53
C ASN A 158 12.12 -7.51 -5.97
N PHE A 159 12.79 -6.86 -6.90
CA PHE A 159 12.45 -6.93 -8.32
C PHE A 159 12.55 -8.37 -8.85
N HIS A 160 13.68 -9.04 -8.57
CA HIS A 160 13.88 -10.44 -8.94
C HIS A 160 12.84 -11.36 -8.30
N HIS A 161 12.52 -11.15 -7.02
CA HIS A 161 11.48 -11.90 -6.32
C HIS A 161 10.10 -11.77 -6.99
N VAL A 162 9.72 -10.58 -7.44
CA VAL A 162 8.45 -10.38 -8.19
C VAL A 162 8.49 -11.11 -9.53
N LEU A 163 9.62 -11.07 -10.24
CA LEU A 163 9.79 -11.76 -11.53
C LEU A 163 9.75 -13.30 -11.38
N ASP A 164 10.35 -13.85 -10.32
CA ASP A 164 10.31 -15.30 -10.04
C ASP A 164 8.88 -15.80 -9.84
N GLN A 165 8.04 -14.96 -9.24
CA GLN A 165 6.65 -15.29 -9.04
C GLN A 165 5.88 -15.36 -10.35
N LEU A 166 6.27 -14.63 -11.41
CA LEU A 166 5.54 -14.56 -12.68
C LEU A 166 5.67 -15.82 -13.56
N HIS A 167 6.64 -16.70 -13.28
CA HIS A 167 6.91 -17.90 -14.08
C HIS A 167 7.05 -17.61 -15.58
N LEU A 168 7.81 -16.56 -15.91
CA LEU A 168 8.09 -16.15 -17.29
C LEU A 168 8.88 -17.23 -18.03
N ASN A 169 8.71 -17.31 -19.35
CA ASN A 169 9.61 -18.10 -20.18
C ASN A 169 11.04 -17.52 -20.11
N HIS A 170 12.02 -18.36 -20.43
CA HIS A 170 13.44 -18.02 -20.30
C HIS A 170 13.81 -16.73 -21.06
N SER A 171 13.39 -16.58 -22.31
CA SER A 171 13.74 -15.42 -23.14
C SER A 171 13.17 -14.11 -22.59
N THR A 172 11.94 -14.11 -22.09
CA THR A 172 11.31 -12.93 -21.48
C THR A 172 11.99 -12.59 -20.15
N ARG A 173 12.28 -13.58 -19.31
CA ARG A 173 13.02 -13.40 -18.05
C ARG A 173 14.41 -12.82 -18.29
N GLN A 174 15.13 -13.34 -19.29
CA GLN A 174 16.45 -12.84 -19.66
C GLN A 174 16.40 -11.37 -20.09
N ARG A 175 15.41 -10.98 -20.91
CA ARG A 175 15.26 -9.58 -21.33
C ARG A 175 15.04 -8.63 -20.14
N PHE A 176 14.25 -9.02 -19.15
CA PHE A 176 14.13 -8.26 -17.90
C PHE A 176 15.47 -8.18 -17.16
N ASN A 177 16.18 -9.29 -17.02
CA ASN A 177 17.48 -9.31 -16.34
C ASN A 177 18.52 -8.41 -17.04
N GLU A 178 18.55 -8.38 -18.37
CA GLU A 178 19.43 -7.49 -19.14
C GLU A 178 19.11 -6.01 -18.86
N LEU A 179 17.83 -5.63 -18.84
CA LEU A 179 17.43 -4.25 -18.52
C LEU A 179 17.73 -3.91 -17.06
N LEU A 180 17.49 -4.83 -16.12
CA LEU A 180 17.87 -4.64 -14.71
C LEU A 180 19.38 -4.48 -14.56
N GLY A 181 20.20 -5.24 -15.31
CA GLY A 181 21.64 -5.05 -15.34
C GLY A 181 22.06 -3.65 -15.81
N LYS A 182 21.31 -3.04 -16.73
CA LYS A 182 21.55 -1.65 -17.15
C LYS A 182 21.15 -0.64 -16.08
N TRP A 183 20.00 -0.83 -15.43
CA TRP A 183 19.60 -0.02 -14.28
C TRP A 183 20.56 -0.14 -13.10
N TRP A 184 21.11 -1.33 -12.85
CA TRP A 184 22.10 -1.57 -11.81
C TRP A 184 23.32 -0.65 -11.98
N ASN A 185 23.74 -0.43 -13.22
CA ASN A 185 24.88 0.43 -13.55
C ASN A 185 24.48 1.90 -13.83
N SER A 186 23.20 2.24 -13.71
CA SER A 186 22.71 3.61 -13.90
C SER A 186 22.77 4.41 -12.60
N SER A 187 23.23 5.66 -12.69
CA SER A 187 23.25 6.59 -11.56
C SER A 187 21.87 7.16 -11.21
N LEU A 188 20.84 6.94 -12.04
CA LEU A 188 19.50 7.48 -11.82
C LEU A 188 18.83 6.97 -10.53
N ILE A 189 19.16 5.75 -10.13
CA ILE A 189 18.62 5.14 -8.90
C ILE A 189 19.57 5.27 -7.72
N ASP A 190 20.81 5.70 -7.95
CA ASP A 190 21.79 5.88 -6.89
C ASP A 190 21.38 7.06 -6.01
N ARG A 191 21.35 6.84 -4.70
CA ARG A 191 21.09 7.86 -3.70
C ARG A 191 22.03 7.70 -2.52
N TYR A 192 22.38 8.84 -1.93
CA TYR A 192 23.12 8.86 -0.67
C TYR A 192 22.26 8.37 0.49
N SER A 193 20.99 8.76 0.53
CA SER A 193 20.02 8.37 1.55
C SER A 193 18.79 7.66 0.99
N GLY A 194 18.31 6.72 1.80
CA GLY A 194 17.03 6.05 1.67
C GLY A 194 16.03 6.62 2.66
N CYS A 195 14.81 6.11 2.61
CA CYS A 195 13.78 6.47 3.57
C CYS A 195 12.87 5.31 3.92
N MET A 196 11.97 5.53 4.88
CA MET A 196 10.81 4.66 5.02
C MET A 196 9.96 4.77 3.76
N VAL A 197 9.56 3.64 3.21
CA VAL A 197 8.62 3.56 2.09
C VAL A 197 7.45 2.69 2.51
N HIS A 198 6.25 3.11 2.13
CA HIS A 198 5.03 2.34 2.33
C HIS A 198 5.13 0.99 1.62
N ARG A 199 5.75 0.96 0.43
CA ARG A 199 5.96 -0.19 -0.46
C ARG A 199 4.69 -0.75 -1.11
N ASP A 200 3.53 -0.57 -0.49
CA ASP A 200 2.21 -0.87 -1.05
C ASP A 200 1.36 0.39 -1.20
N ALA A 201 1.96 1.46 -1.71
CA ALA A 201 1.31 2.73 -2.02
C ALA A 201 0.31 2.58 -3.19
N THR A 202 -0.77 1.81 -2.98
CA THR A 202 -1.86 1.62 -3.94
C THR A 202 -3.03 2.54 -3.61
N PRO A 203 -3.87 2.92 -4.58
CA PRO A 203 -5.00 3.81 -4.34
C PRO A 203 -6.02 3.30 -3.30
N CYS A 204 -6.07 1.99 -3.07
CA CYS A 204 -6.94 1.39 -2.06
C CYS A 204 -6.45 1.64 -0.62
N ASN A 205 -5.15 1.87 -0.43
CA ASN A 205 -4.54 2.06 0.89
C ASN A 205 -4.56 3.53 1.36
N TYR A 206 -5.12 4.45 0.57
CA TYR A 206 -5.31 5.84 0.97
C TYR A 206 -6.79 6.15 1.15
N ILE A 207 -7.23 6.43 2.37
CA ILE A 207 -8.61 6.78 2.70
C ILE A 207 -8.72 8.27 3.01
N PHE A 208 -9.75 8.92 2.48
CA PHE A 208 -10.06 10.31 2.76
C PHE A 208 -11.21 10.45 3.74
N ARG A 209 -10.90 10.97 4.94
CA ARG A 209 -11.88 11.35 5.96
C ARG A 209 -11.98 12.87 6.00
N HIS A 210 -13.15 13.42 5.65
CA HIS A 210 -13.37 14.87 5.56
C HIS A 210 -12.29 15.60 4.73
N GLY A 211 -11.85 14.98 3.63
CA GLY A 211 -10.84 15.53 2.74
C GLY A 211 -9.38 15.32 3.19
N VAL A 212 -9.14 14.82 4.39
CA VAL A 212 -7.80 14.51 4.91
C VAL A 212 -7.40 13.08 4.52
N PRO A 213 -6.23 12.85 3.89
CA PRO A 213 -5.75 11.51 3.58
C PRO A 213 -5.27 10.79 4.85
N TYR A 214 -5.46 9.48 4.87
CA TYR A 214 -4.94 8.50 5.84
C TYR A 214 -4.35 7.32 5.08
N ALA A 215 -3.12 6.93 5.39
CA ALA A 215 -2.49 5.73 4.85
C ALA A 215 -2.83 4.49 5.70
N LEU A 216 -3.05 3.36 5.04
CA LEU A 216 -3.37 2.06 5.63
C LEU A 216 -2.30 1.03 5.29
N ASP A 217 -2.27 -0.08 6.02
CA ASP A 217 -1.50 -1.29 5.67
C ASP A 217 0.01 -1.07 5.49
N PHE A 218 0.72 -0.96 6.62
CA PHE A 218 2.17 -0.85 6.67
C PHE A 218 2.86 -2.20 6.89
N GLU A 219 2.16 -3.33 6.66
CA GLU A 219 2.71 -4.69 6.84
C GLU A 219 3.98 -4.89 6.00
N SER A 220 3.96 -4.37 4.77
CA SER A 220 5.04 -4.57 3.81
C SER A 220 6.10 -3.46 3.84
N SER A 221 5.87 -2.38 4.59
CA SER A 221 6.73 -1.21 4.64
C SER A 221 8.12 -1.57 5.14
N TRP A 222 9.11 -0.84 4.66
CA TRP A 222 10.48 -1.02 5.12
C TRP A 222 11.24 0.30 5.13
N GLU A 223 12.34 0.32 5.86
CA GLU A 223 13.33 1.39 5.86
C GLU A 223 14.32 1.24 4.71
N ASN A 224 15.13 2.28 4.49
CA ASN A 224 16.25 2.31 3.55
C ASN A 224 15.86 2.17 2.07
N GLY A 225 14.59 2.48 1.74
CA GLY A 225 14.07 2.42 0.38
C GLY A 225 14.34 3.69 -0.43
N ASN A 226 14.25 3.59 -1.75
CA ASN A 226 14.20 4.79 -2.59
C ASN A 226 12.78 5.38 -2.55
N ALA A 227 12.64 6.66 -2.21
CA ALA A 227 11.36 7.36 -2.12
C ALA A 227 10.50 7.29 -3.40
N VAL A 228 11.15 7.20 -4.57
CA VAL A 228 10.46 7.08 -5.87
C VAL A 228 9.73 5.74 -6.00
N ARG A 229 10.04 4.74 -5.16
CA ARG A 229 9.33 3.46 -5.11
C ARG A 229 7.83 3.64 -4.94
N ASP A 230 7.40 4.37 -3.92
CA ASP A 230 5.96 4.53 -3.64
C ASP A 230 5.26 5.29 -4.77
N LEU A 231 5.95 6.25 -5.38
CA LEU A 231 5.44 6.98 -6.55
C LEU A 231 5.28 6.04 -7.75
N GLY A 232 6.27 5.20 -8.01
CA GLY A 232 6.22 4.21 -9.10
C GLY A 232 5.07 3.23 -8.92
N ILE A 233 4.84 2.74 -7.70
CA ILE A 233 3.69 1.86 -7.41
C ILE A 233 2.37 2.60 -7.67
N MET A 234 2.20 3.82 -7.15
CA MET A 234 0.99 4.63 -7.36
C MET A 234 0.73 4.93 -8.83
N CYS A 235 1.75 5.39 -9.57
CA CYS A 235 1.67 5.68 -11.00
C CYS A 235 1.37 4.43 -11.83
N SER A 236 1.94 3.27 -11.45
CA SER A 236 1.64 2.00 -12.13
C SER A 236 0.17 1.60 -11.97
N GLU A 237 -0.42 1.81 -10.79
CA GLU A 237 -1.82 1.51 -10.52
C GLU A 237 -2.76 2.48 -11.24
N LEU A 238 -2.41 3.77 -11.31
CA LEU A 238 -3.11 4.75 -12.16
C LEU A 238 -3.09 4.29 -13.63
N LYS A 239 -1.90 4.07 -14.21
CA LYS A 239 -1.79 3.67 -15.62
C LYS A 239 -2.49 2.36 -15.93
N ASN A 240 -2.38 1.38 -15.04
CA ASN A 240 -3.06 0.10 -15.13
C ASN A 240 -4.60 0.28 -15.10
N TYR A 241 -5.12 1.11 -14.19
CA TYR A 241 -6.55 1.39 -14.09
C TYR A 241 -7.09 1.99 -15.39
N PHE A 242 -6.42 3.01 -15.94
CA PHE A 242 -6.86 3.68 -17.17
C PHE A 242 -6.75 2.78 -18.41
N GLU A 243 -5.71 1.94 -18.50
CA GLU A 243 -5.66 0.93 -19.57
C GLU A 243 -6.86 -0.01 -19.46
N PHE A 244 -7.06 -0.61 -18.29
CA PHE A 244 -8.07 -1.67 -18.12
C PHE A 244 -9.51 -1.16 -18.26
N ASN A 245 -9.81 0.03 -17.73
CA ASN A 245 -11.19 0.54 -17.64
C ASN A 245 -11.52 1.61 -18.68
N LYS A 246 -10.52 2.28 -19.26
CA LYS A 246 -10.71 3.42 -20.18
C LYS A 246 -10.05 3.17 -21.54
N GLY A 247 -9.45 2.00 -21.75
CA GLY A 247 -8.89 1.55 -23.03
C GLY A 247 -7.56 2.20 -23.41
N SER A 248 -6.99 3.05 -22.55
CA SER A 248 -5.64 3.59 -22.77
C SER A 248 -5.01 4.08 -21.47
N GLY A 249 -3.86 3.50 -21.13
CA GLY A 249 -3.02 3.94 -20.02
C GLY A 249 -2.48 5.37 -20.21
N ASN A 250 -2.41 5.88 -21.44
CA ASN A 250 -1.98 7.26 -21.72
C ASN A 250 -2.91 8.31 -21.10
N ASN A 251 -4.18 7.95 -20.86
CA ASN A 251 -5.13 8.81 -20.17
C ASN A 251 -4.73 9.08 -18.70
N ALA A 252 -3.84 8.26 -18.12
CA ALA A 252 -3.31 8.48 -16.78
C ALA A 252 -2.18 9.54 -16.72
N GLU A 253 -1.53 9.85 -17.85
CA GLU A 253 -0.31 10.68 -17.86
C GLU A 253 -0.51 12.10 -17.28
N PRO A 254 -1.64 12.81 -17.52
CA PRO A 254 -1.90 14.09 -16.85
C PRO A 254 -1.97 13.98 -15.32
N TYR A 255 -2.60 12.91 -14.81
CA TYR A 255 -2.69 12.66 -13.37
C TYR A 255 -1.35 12.26 -12.77
N ILE A 256 -0.56 11.46 -13.49
CA ILE A 256 0.80 11.07 -13.10
C ILE A 256 1.69 12.32 -13.02
N GLY A 257 1.72 13.14 -14.07
CA GLY A 257 2.51 14.37 -14.10
C GLY A 257 2.15 15.30 -12.95
N HIS A 258 0.85 15.51 -12.71
CA HIS A 258 0.35 16.32 -11.59
C HIS A 258 0.79 15.77 -10.22
N PHE A 259 0.63 14.46 -10.01
CA PHE A 259 1.01 13.81 -8.75
C PHE A 259 2.52 13.96 -8.47
N LEU A 260 3.36 13.73 -9.47
CA LEU A 260 4.81 13.87 -9.34
C LEU A 260 5.23 15.33 -9.12
N TRP A 261 4.61 16.27 -9.83
CA TRP A 261 4.86 17.70 -9.66
C TRP A 261 4.62 18.14 -8.22
N HIS A 262 3.47 17.74 -7.64
CA HIS A 262 3.14 18.07 -6.25
C HIS A 262 3.97 17.29 -5.21
N TYR A 263 4.56 16.17 -5.59
CA TYR A 263 5.49 15.46 -4.71
C TYR A 263 6.86 16.16 -4.65
N SER A 264 7.31 16.71 -5.78
CA SER A 264 8.62 17.31 -5.95
C SER A 264 8.72 18.70 -5.33
N ARG A 265 9.90 19.02 -4.78
CA ARG A 265 10.16 20.33 -4.14
C ARG A 265 10.50 21.43 -5.15
N SER A 266 11.05 21.04 -6.29
CA SER A 266 11.52 21.91 -7.35
C SER A 266 11.38 21.22 -8.70
N GLU A 267 11.59 21.98 -9.77
CA GLU A 267 11.64 21.45 -11.13
C GLU A 267 12.78 20.42 -11.31
N GLU A 268 13.95 20.67 -10.72
CA GLU A 268 15.06 19.70 -10.74
C GLU A 268 14.71 18.38 -10.02
N ASP A 269 14.05 18.47 -8.86
CA ASP A 269 13.56 17.30 -8.13
C ASP A 269 12.48 16.56 -8.94
N PHE A 270 11.61 17.29 -9.64
CA PHE A 270 10.63 16.72 -10.57
C PHE A 270 11.29 15.97 -11.73
N HIS A 271 12.31 16.54 -12.35
CA HIS A 271 13.07 15.88 -13.41
C HIS A 271 13.78 14.62 -12.91
N TYR A 272 14.42 14.69 -11.73
CA TYR A 272 15.03 13.53 -11.10
C TYR A 272 14.01 12.41 -10.88
N VAL A 273 12.92 12.73 -10.15
CA VAL A 273 11.84 11.78 -9.85
C VAL A 273 11.29 11.16 -11.13
N SER A 274 11.01 11.97 -12.15
CA SER A 274 10.44 11.52 -13.42
C SER A 274 11.37 10.58 -14.20
N ARG A 275 12.69 10.79 -14.14
CA ARG A 275 13.68 9.91 -14.80
C ARG A 275 13.89 8.60 -14.03
N THR A 276 13.74 8.60 -12.71
CA THR A 276 13.89 7.41 -11.87
C THR A 276 12.60 6.58 -11.81
N LEU A 277 11.44 7.22 -11.97
CA LEU A 277 10.12 6.60 -11.90
C LEU A 277 9.95 5.31 -12.71
N PRO A 278 10.41 5.21 -13.98
CA PRO A 278 10.13 4.06 -14.82
C PRO A 278 10.63 2.73 -14.22
N PHE A 279 11.75 2.75 -13.47
CA PHE A 279 12.24 1.58 -12.75
C PHE A 279 11.18 1.05 -11.76
N PHE A 280 10.65 1.92 -10.91
CA PHE A 280 9.67 1.53 -9.89
C PHE A 280 8.27 1.32 -10.46
N MET A 281 7.92 2.04 -11.51
CA MET A 281 6.65 1.83 -12.22
C MET A 281 6.60 0.45 -12.89
N SER A 282 7.71 0.00 -13.48
CA SER A 282 7.83 -1.37 -13.99
C SER A 282 7.59 -2.41 -12.89
N LEU A 283 8.20 -2.22 -11.71
CA LEU A 283 7.97 -3.09 -10.56
C LEU A 283 6.49 -3.15 -10.16
N GLY A 284 5.81 -2.01 -10.13
CA GLY A 284 4.37 -1.94 -9.86
C GLY A 284 3.53 -2.70 -10.89
N LEU A 285 3.77 -2.48 -12.19
CA LEU A 285 3.08 -3.19 -13.27
C LEU A 285 3.28 -4.72 -13.19
N LEU A 286 4.49 -5.17 -12.86
CA LEU A 286 4.80 -6.59 -12.68
C LEU A 286 4.08 -7.19 -11.47
N ARG A 287 3.90 -6.42 -10.38
CA ARG A 287 3.07 -6.87 -9.25
C ARG A 287 1.63 -7.08 -9.70
N SER A 288 1.06 -6.16 -10.48
CA SER A 288 -0.30 -6.27 -10.99
C SER A 288 -0.45 -7.41 -12.01
N ALA A 289 0.60 -7.71 -12.78
CA ALA A 289 0.64 -8.84 -13.70
C ALA A 289 0.46 -10.19 -12.99
N ARG A 290 0.93 -10.31 -11.73
CA ARG A 290 0.74 -11.54 -10.93
C ARG A 290 -0.73 -11.91 -10.75
N LEU A 291 -1.62 -10.91 -10.73
CA LEU A 291 -3.06 -11.07 -10.55
C LEU A 291 -3.79 -11.39 -11.87
N HIS A 292 -3.21 -11.04 -13.02
CA HIS A 292 -3.87 -11.08 -14.32
C HIS A 292 -3.42 -12.21 -15.24
N ARG A 293 -2.58 -13.16 -14.79
CA ARG A 293 -1.93 -14.19 -15.64
C ARG A 293 -2.82 -14.97 -16.59
N ARG A 294 -4.12 -15.08 -16.29
CA ARG A 294 -5.09 -15.82 -17.10
C ARG A 294 -5.87 -14.95 -18.09
N TYR A 295 -5.55 -13.66 -18.16
CA TYR A 295 -6.27 -12.68 -18.96
C TYR A 295 -5.33 -12.01 -19.98
N PRO A 296 -5.83 -11.58 -21.16
CA PRO A 296 -5.02 -10.89 -22.17
C PRO A 296 -4.27 -9.66 -21.63
N HIS A 297 -4.85 -8.99 -20.63
CA HIS A 297 -4.25 -7.84 -19.94
C HIS A 297 -2.85 -8.11 -19.35
N TYR A 298 -2.55 -9.38 -19.04
CA TYR A 298 -1.22 -9.80 -18.60
C TYR A 298 -0.11 -9.37 -19.59
N ASN A 299 -0.36 -9.52 -20.89
CA ASN A 299 0.63 -9.21 -21.91
C ASN A 299 0.88 -7.70 -22.03
N TYR A 300 -0.17 -6.89 -21.85
CA TYR A 300 -0.02 -5.44 -21.74
C TYR A 300 0.89 -5.08 -20.57
N LEU A 301 0.62 -5.64 -19.38
CA LEU A 301 1.40 -5.34 -18.17
C LEU A 301 2.88 -5.70 -18.32
N LEU A 302 3.20 -6.85 -18.93
CA LEU A 302 4.58 -7.23 -19.20
C LEU A 302 5.25 -6.32 -20.23
N LYS A 303 4.54 -5.97 -21.30
CA LYS A 303 5.06 -5.09 -22.35
C LYS A 303 5.34 -3.70 -21.78
N GLU A 304 4.38 -3.11 -21.09
CA GLU A 304 4.50 -1.79 -20.50
C GLU A 304 5.61 -1.75 -19.44
N ALA A 305 5.69 -2.77 -18.58
CA ALA A 305 6.78 -2.90 -17.62
C ALA A 305 8.17 -2.94 -18.30
N MET A 306 8.27 -3.61 -19.45
CA MET A 306 9.50 -3.66 -20.25
C MET A 306 9.82 -2.30 -20.88
N GLU A 307 8.82 -1.58 -21.41
CA GLU A 307 9.02 -0.24 -21.97
C GLU A 307 9.49 0.74 -20.90
N CYS A 308 8.91 0.73 -19.69
CA CYS A 308 9.39 1.52 -18.57
C CYS A 308 10.89 1.27 -18.29
N LEU A 309 11.32 0.00 -18.27
CA LEU A 309 12.73 -0.32 -18.01
C LEU A 309 13.68 0.09 -19.14
N LYS A 310 13.22 0.39 -20.35
CA LYS A 310 14.08 0.92 -21.41
C LYS A 310 14.48 2.38 -21.19
N ALA A 311 13.82 3.10 -20.29
CA ALA A 311 14.10 4.50 -19.96
C ALA A 311 15.31 4.70 -19.00
N TYR A 312 16.30 3.80 -19.05
CA TYR A 312 17.47 3.83 -18.15
C TYR A 312 18.51 4.92 -18.51
N ARG A 313 18.22 5.75 -19.52
CA ARG A 313 19.11 6.79 -20.07
C ARG A 313 18.56 8.18 -19.76
#